data_AF-A0A174UT50-F1
#
_entry.id   AF-A0A174UT50-F1
#
_cell.length_a   1.000
_cell.length_b   1.000
_cell.length_c   1.000
_cell.angle_alpha   90.00
_cell.angle_beta   90.00
_cell.angle_gamma   90.00
#
_symmetry.space_group_name_H-M   'P 1'
#
loop_
_entity.id
_entity.type
_entity.pdbx_description
1 polymer ?
#
loop_
_entity_poly.entity_id
_entity_poly.type
_entity_poly.pdbx_seq_one_letter_code
_entity_poly.pdbx_strand_id
1 'polypeptide(L)'
;MKIAVTYDNGEIFQHFGKTESFKVYEVEDNKVVSSEVIGSNGTGHGALAGLLAEQGVNVLICGGIGGGAQTALTEAGIELCAGAQGNTDQAVESYLKGELVSSGANCDHHHHEEGHSCGSHEEGHSCGDSCGGGCGGCGGSQPPLTGRNVGKTCRTHYRGTFNDGTQFDSSYDRGEPLEFICGAGQMIRGFDAAVADMEVGQIIDVHLMPEEAYGMADPNAIFTMEIAQLPGSEDLTVGQQVYLSNQFGQPFPVKVTAKDEKNITFDANHEMAGKELNFKIELVEVK
;
A
#
# COMPACT_ATOMS: atom_id res chain seq x y z
N MET A 1 -11.06 30.08 -18.11
CA MET A 1 -10.70 29.50 -16.79
C MET A 1 -9.88 28.24 -17.02
N LYS A 2 -8.95 27.92 -16.11
CA LYS A 2 -8.14 26.69 -16.20
C LYS A 2 -8.54 25.71 -15.10
N ILE A 3 -8.84 24.48 -15.49
CA ILE A 3 -9.24 23.41 -14.58
C ILE A 3 -8.17 22.32 -14.64
N ALA A 4 -7.51 22.03 -13.53
CA ALA A 4 -6.61 20.89 -13.42
C ALA A 4 -7.36 19.69 -12.85
N VAL A 5 -7.07 18.50 -13.38
CA VAL A 5 -7.59 17.23 -12.89
C VAL A 5 -6.42 16.29 -12.65
N THR A 6 -6.45 15.54 -11.54
CA THR A 6 -5.48 14.45 -11.35
C THR A 6 -5.67 13.41 -12.46
N TYR A 7 -4.61 13.08 -13.19
CA TYR A 7 -4.69 12.21 -14.36
C TYR A 7 -3.84 10.96 -14.14
N ASP A 8 -4.48 9.80 -14.24
CA ASP A 8 -3.82 8.50 -14.29
C ASP A 8 -4.48 7.63 -15.37
N ASN A 9 -3.79 7.42 -16.49
CA ASN A 9 -4.23 6.57 -17.60
C ASN A 9 -5.69 6.79 -18.10
N GLY A 10 -6.23 8.01 -18.00
CA GLY A 10 -7.59 8.37 -18.43
C GLY A 10 -8.61 8.53 -17.29
N GLU A 11 -8.23 8.18 -16.06
CA GLU A 11 -9.08 8.24 -14.86
C GLU A 11 -8.55 9.24 -13.83
N ILE A 12 -9.43 9.65 -12.92
CA ILE A 12 -9.15 10.59 -11.83
C ILE A 12 -8.46 9.86 -10.70
N PHE A 13 -7.20 10.21 -10.48
CA PHE A 13 -6.43 9.60 -9.40
C PHE A 13 -6.92 10.08 -8.03
N GLN A 14 -7.09 9.12 -7.11
CA GLN A 14 -7.68 9.35 -5.79
C GLN A 14 -6.68 9.90 -4.75
N HIS A 15 -5.38 9.94 -5.05
CA HIS A 15 -4.37 10.43 -4.10
C HIS A 15 -3.51 11.53 -4.70
N PHE A 16 -3.90 12.79 -4.50
CA PHE A 16 -3.20 13.97 -5.01
C PHE A 16 -1.68 13.95 -4.72
N GLY A 17 -1.28 13.50 -3.52
CA GLY A 17 0.13 13.46 -3.09
C GLY A 17 1.01 12.40 -3.77
N LYS A 18 0.41 11.46 -4.52
CA LYS A 18 1.13 10.41 -5.26
C LYS A 18 0.89 10.51 -6.77
N THR A 19 0.17 11.53 -7.22
CA THR A 19 -0.09 11.75 -8.64
C THR A 19 1.17 12.22 -9.35
N GLU A 20 1.55 11.50 -10.40
CA GLU A 20 2.68 11.87 -11.26
C GLU A 20 2.28 12.77 -12.43
N SER A 21 0.99 12.88 -12.74
CA SER A 21 0.48 13.65 -13.89
C SER A 21 -0.84 14.35 -13.61
N PHE A 22 -0.98 15.59 -14.09
CA PHE A 22 -2.21 16.36 -14.05
C PHE A 22 -2.63 16.69 -15.47
N LYS A 23 -3.92 16.61 -15.77
CA LYS A 23 -4.49 17.08 -17.04
C LYS A 23 -5.12 18.44 -16.81
N VAL A 24 -4.55 19.48 -17.41
CA VAL A 24 -5.04 20.86 -17.34
C VAL A 24 -5.92 21.10 -18.55
N TYR A 25 -7.13 21.57 -18.31
CA TYR A 25 -8.12 21.93 -19.31
C TYR A 25 -8.28 23.44 -19.33
N GLU A 26 -8.14 24.05 -20.50
CA GLU A 26 -8.55 25.43 -20.69
C GLU A 26 -10.01 25.44 -21.13
N VAL A 27 -10.81 26.22 -20.41
CA VAL A 27 -12.25 26.37 -20.66
C VAL A 27 -12.56 27.82 -20.99
N GLU A 28 -13.22 28.03 -22.14
CA GLU A 28 -13.80 29.30 -22.58
C GLU A 28 -15.29 29.07 -22.88
N ASP A 29 -16.17 29.99 -22.46
CA ASP A 29 -17.63 29.91 -22.67
C ASP A 29 -18.28 28.55 -22.31
N ASN A 30 -17.90 27.97 -21.15
CA ASN A 30 -18.33 26.65 -20.68
C ASN A 30 -17.99 25.48 -21.64
N LYS A 31 -16.96 25.62 -22.47
CA LYS A 31 -16.44 24.56 -23.33
C LYS A 31 -14.93 24.41 -23.17
N VAL A 32 -14.46 23.17 -23.15
CA VAL A 32 -13.04 22.86 -23.18
C VAL A 32 -12.48 23.24 -24.55
N VAL A 33 -11.56 24.20 -24.59
CA VAL A 33 -10.85 24.66 -25.81
C VAL A 33 -9.54 23.92 -26.01
N SER A 34 -8.86 23.53 -24.93
CA SER A 34 -7.62 22.76 -24.99
C SER A 34 -7.46 21.87 -23.75
N SER A 35 -6.70 20.78 -23.87
CA SER A 35 -6.30 19.94 -22.75
C SER A 35 -4.83 19.54 -22.89
N GLU A 36 -4.04 19.74 -21.85
CA GLU A 36 -2.62 19.40 -21.80
C GLU A 36 -2.33 18.54 -20.57
N VAL A 37 -1.44 17.56 -20.69
CA VAL A 37 -1.00 16.72 -19.57
C VAL A 37 0.36 17.21 -19.09
N ILE A 38 0.43 17.65 -17.84
CA ILE A 38 1.64 18.10 -17.16
C ILE A 38 2.10 17.06 -16.14
N GLY A 39 3.40 16.74 -16.15
CA GLY A 39 4.00 15.88 -15.14
C GLY A 39 4.31 16.65 -13.85
N SER A 40 4.23 15.97 -12.71
CA SER A 40 4.56 16.55 -11.40
C SER A 40 6.07 16.72 -11.17
N ASN A 41 6.91 16.26 -12.11
CA ASN A 41 8.39 16.30 -12.10
C ASN A 41 9.02 15.82 -10.77
N GLY A 42 8.33 14.95 -10.01
CA GLY A 42 8.82 14.44 -8.73
C GLY A 42 8.80 15.46 -7.59
N THR A 43 8.06 16.56 -7.75
CA THR A 43 8.01 17.64 -6.76
C THR A 43 7.04 17.28 -5.63
N GLY A 44 7.53 17.30 -4.38
CA GLY A 44 6.78 16.85 -3.21
C GLY A 44 5.50 17.64 -2.90
N HIS A 45 4.71 17.11 -1.97
CA HIS A 45 3.33 17.48 -1.62
C HIS A 45 3.01 18.99 -1.47
N GLY A 46 3.98 19.85 -1.14
CA GLY A 46 3.77 21.30 -1.02
C GLY A 46 4.06 22.10 -2.29
N ALA A 47 4.89 21.59 -3.20
CA ALA A 47 5.33 22.32 -4.39
C ALA A 47 4.34 22.21 -5.57
N LEU A 48 3.47 21.19 -5.55
CA LEU A 48 2.44 20.98 -6.57
C LEU A 48 1.42 22.11 -6.61
N ALA A 49 1.03 22.63 -5.44
CA ALA A 49 0.14 23.79 -5.34
C ALA A 49 0.78 25.04 -5.98
N GLY A 50 2.08 25.24 -5.75
CA GLY A 50 2.85 26.32 -6.36
C GLY A 50 2.92 26.20 -7.88
N LEU A 51 3.20 25.00 -8.40
CA LEU A 51 3.26 24.74 -9.85
C LEU A 51 1.90 24.98 -10.52
N LEU A 52 0.80 24.54 -9.90
CA LEU A 52 -0.55 24.78 -10.41
C LEU A 52 -0.91 26.27 -10.38
N ALA A 53 -0.46 27.00 -9.35
CA ALA A 53 -0.62 28.45 -9.26
C ALA A 53 0.18 29.20 -10.34
N GLU A 54 1.43 28.80 -10.60
CA GLU A 54 2.27 29.35 -11.68
C GLU A 54 1.66 29.11 -13.06
N GLN A 55 0.98 27.98 -13.27
CA GLN A 55 0.25 27.67 -14.50
C GLN A 55 -1.08 28.43 -14.63
N GLY A 56 -1.48 29.18 -13.60
CA GLY A 56 -2.73 29.95 -13.57
C GLY A 56 -3.99 29.09 -13.49
N VAL A 57 -3.90 27.93 -12.83
CA VAL A 57 -5.05 27.04 -12.61
C VAL A 57 -6.02 27.70 -11.63
N ASN A 58 -7.29 27.77 -11.99
CA ASN A 58 -8.35 28.32 -11.14
C ASN A 58 -9.03 27.26 -10.29
N VAL A 59 -9.17 26.05 -10.82
CA VAL A 59 -9.93 24.96 -10.19
C VAL A 59 -9.11 23.68 -10.25
N LEU A 60 -9.05 22.94 -9.15
CA LEU A 60 -8.46 21.60 -9.09
C LEU A 60 -9.53 20.57 -8.74
N ILE A 61 -9.68 19.55 -9.59
CA ILE A 61 -10.54 18.39 -9.36
C ILE A 61 -9.66 17.20 -9.00
N CYS A 62 -9.93 16.59 -7.84
CA CYS A 62 -9.23 15.38 -7.39
C CYS A 62 -10.16 14.46 -6.61
N GLY A 63 -9.80 13.18 -6.49
CA GLY A 63 -10.53 12.26 -5.64
C GLY A 63 -10.28 12.52 -4.15
N GLY A 64 -9.05 12.31 -3.70
CA GLY A 64 -8.64 12.50 -2.32
C GLY A 64 -7.40 13.36 -2.19
N ILE A 65 -7.43 14.26 -1.22
CA ILE A 65 -6.38 15.22 -0.94
C ILE A 65 -6.15 15.34 0.57
N GLY A 66 -4.87 15.26 0.97
CA GLY A 66 -4.48 15.40 2.37
C GLY A 66 -4.61 16.85 2.84
N GLY A 67 -4.90 17.04 4.14
CA GLY A 67 -5.16 18.37 4.71
C GLY A 67 -4.07 19.41 4.42
N GLY A 68 -2.79 19.03 4.45
CA GLY A 68 -1.68 19.94 4.13
C GLY A 68 -1.71 20.47 2.68
N ALA A 69 -2.17 19.67 1.72
CA ALA A 69 -2.28 20.10 0.33
C ALA A 69 -3.53 20.97 0.09
N GLN A 70 -4.62 20.73 0.83
CA GLN A 70 -5.81 21.58 0.79
C GLN A 70 -5.48 23.02 1.22
N THR A 71 -4.70 23.16 2.31
CA THR A 71 -4.23 24.45 2.79
C THR A 71 -3.38 25.16 1.73
N ALA A 72 -2.39 24.47 1.15
CA ALA A 72 -1.50 25.07 0.14
C ALA A 72 -2.25 25.54 -1.12
N LEU A 73 -3.26 24.80 -1.57
CA LEU A 73 -4.10 25.20 -2.72
C LEU A 73 -5.02 26.38 -2.39
N THR A 74 -5.57 26.40 -1.17
CA THR A 74 -6.41 27.51 -0.69
C THR A 74 -5.58 28.78 -0.57
N GLU A 75 -4.36 28.70 -0.05
CA GLU A 75 -3.40 29.82 0.00
C GLU A 75 -2.98 30.29 -1.38
N ALA A 76 -2.88 29.38 -2.34
CA ALA A 76 -2.63 29.71 -3.75
C ALA A 76 -3.86 30.30 -4.48
N GLY A 77 -5.03 30.34 -3.83
CA GLY A 77 -6.27 30.86 -4.42
C GLY A 77 -6.92 29.94 -5.45
N ILE A 78 -6.65 28.63 -5.38
CA ILE A 78 -7.20 27.61 -6.29
C ILE A 78 -8.44 26.98 -5.64
N GLU A 79 -9.55 26.98 -6.37
CA GLU A 79 -10.80 26.34 -5.95
C GLU A 79 -10.66 24.82 -6.00
N LEU A 80 -10.91 24.14 -4.88
CA LEU A 80 -10.75 22.70 -4.76
C LEU A 80 -12.10 21.99 -4.89
N CYS A 81 -12.12 20.95 -5.73
CA CYS A 81 -13.21 19.98 -5.86
C CYS A 81 -12.67 18.60 -5.47
N ALA A 82 -12.82 18.22 -4.20
CA ALA A 82 -12.48 16.88 -3.73
C ALA A 82 -13.68 15.92 -3.88
N GLY A 83 -13.39 14.62 -3.99
CA GLY A 83 -14.38 13.56 -4.09
C GLY A 83 -14.76 13.14 -5.51
N ALA A 84 -14.07 13.65 -6.54
CA ALA A 84 -14.32 13.23 -7.92
C ALA A 84 -13.73 11.84 -8.20
N GLN A 85 -14.53 10.97 -8.82
CA GLN A 85 -14.12 9.62 -9.20
C GLN A 85 -14.56 9.33 -10.65
N GLY A 86 -13.83 8.47 -11.35
CA GLY A 86 -14.14 8.08 -12.72
C GLY A 86 -13.32 8.82 -13.77
N ASN A 87 -13.89 9.05 -14.95
CA ASN A 87 -13.17 9.59 -16.09
C ASN A 87 -12.92 11.11 -15.96
N THR A 88 -11.72 11.55 -16.33
CA THR A 88 -11.31 12.96 -16.22
C THR A 88 -12.19 13.91 -17.04
N ASP A 89 -12.62 13.52 -18.24
CA ASP A 89 -13.44 14.37 -19.11
C ASP A 89 -14.87 14.50 -18.54
N GLN A 90 -15.42 13.41 -17.98
CA GLN A 90 -16.74 13.42 -17.34
C GLN A 90 -16.78 14.31 -16.10
N ALA A 91 -15.73 14.32 -15.28
CA ALA A 91 -15.70 15.19 -14.10
C ALA A 91 -15.63 16.67 -14.46
N VAL A 92 -14.90 17.03 -15.51
CA VAL A 92 -14.88 18.42 -16.01
C VAL A 92 -16.26 18.81 -16.54
N GLU A 93 -16.93 17.93 -17.30
CA GLU A 93 -18.30 18.19 -17.73
C GLU A 93 -19.28 18.36 -16.56
N SER A 94 -19.19 17.51 -15.54
CA SER A 94 -20.03 17.61 -14.35
C SER A 94 -19.75 18.87 -13.53
N TYR A 95 -18.50 19.35 -13.51
CA TYR A 95 -18.15 20.64 -12.93
C TYR A 95 -18.76 21.79 -13.72
N LEU A 96 -18.69 21.76 -15.06
CA LEU A 96 -19.31 22.79 -15.92
C LEU A 96 -20.84 22.81 -15.84
N LYS A 97 -21.46 21.66 -15.55
CA LYS A 97 -22.91 21.53 -15.26
C LYS A 97 -23.29 22.02 -13.85
N GLY A 98 -22.32 22.28 -12.97
CA GLY A 98 -22.53 22.70 -11.59
C GLY A 98 -22.97 21.56 -10.64
N GLU A 99 -22.80 20.30 -11.04
CA GLU A 99 -23.17 19.13 -10.23
C GLU A 99 -22.06 18.74 -9.24
N LEU A 100 -20.81 19.12 -9.53
CA LEU A 100 -19.65 18.92 -8.67
C LEU A 100 -19.52 20.11 -7.72
N VAL A 101 -20.08 19.97 -6.52
CA VAL A 101 -19.99 20.99 -5.48
C VAL A 101 -18.59 20.94 -4.87
N SER A 102 -17.85 22.06 -4.94
CA SER A 102 -16.63 22.25 -4.17
C SER A 102 -16.88 21.88 -2.71
N SER A 103 -16.14 20.90 -2.21
CA SER A 103 -16.00 20.72 -0.76
C SER A 103 -15.15 21.87 -0.22
N GLY A 104 -15.71 23.07 -0.23
CA GLY A 104 -15.21 24.17 0.59
C GLY A 104 -15.28 23.68 2.02
N ALA A 105 -14.13 23.59 2.68
CA ALA A 105 -14.01 23.27 4.08
C ALA A 105 -15.01 24.10 4.90
N ASN A 106 -16.11 23.48 5.31
CA ASN A 106 -16.76 23.84 6.57
C ASN A 106 -16.43 22.72 7.55
N CYS A 107 -15.22 22.80 8.10
CA CYS A 107 -14.91 22.11 9.34
C CYS A 107 -15.76 22.76 10.44
N ASP A 108 -16.99 22.27 10.61
CA ASP A 108 -17.74 22.52 11.84
C ASP A 108 -17.04 21.79 12.99
N HIS A 109 -16.20 22.59 13.64
CA HIS A 109 -15.37 22.29 14.78
C HIS A 109 -16.22 22.08 16.03
N HIS A 110 -16.38 20.83 16.49
CA HIS A 110 -16.90 20.57 17.83
C HIS A 110 -15.76 20.28 18.82
N HIS A 111 -15.43 21.35 19.57
CA HIS A 111 -14.90 21.42 20.93
C HIS A 111 -14.28 20.16 21.56
N HIS A 112 -12.98 20.24 21.86
CA HIS A 112 -12.52 20.18 23.26
C HIS A 112 -11.31 21.11 23.43
N GLU A 113 -11.52 22.19 24.18
CA GLU A 113 -10.47 23.04 24.73
C GLU A 113 -9.60 22.20 25.69
N GLU A 114 -8.28 22.23 25.53
CA GLU A 114 -7.36 22.84 26.51
C GLU A 114 -6.08 23.22 25.76
N GLY A 115 -5.73 24.50 25.81
CA GLY A 115 -4.73 25.09 24.93
C GLY A 115 -3.30 24.71 25.28
N HIS A 116 -2.46 24.58 24.25
CA HIS A 116 -1.03 24.77 24.41
C HIS A 116 -0.44 25.65 23.30
N SER A 117 -0.02 26.82 23.77
CA SER A 117 0.80 27.82 23.12
C SER A 117 2.08 27.20 22.53
N CYS A 118 2.41 27.60 21.32
CA CYS A 118 3.71 27.35 20.71
C CYS A 118 4.84 27.98 21.55
N GLY A 119 5.86 27.17 21.87
CA GLY A 119 7.10 27.63 22.48
C GLY A 119 8.23 26.69 22.06
N SER A 120 9.17 27.21 21.29
CA SER A 120 10.46 26.60 21.01
C SER A 120 11.23 26.36 22.31
N HIS A 121 11.80 25.17 22.53
CA HIS A 121 13.13 25.07 23.12
C HIS A 121 13.77 23.69 22.94
N GLU A 122 15.08 23.74 22.72
CA GLU A 122 16.02 22.63 22.76
C GLU A 122 16.20 22.05 24.18
N GLU A 123 16.73 20.82 24.18
CA GLU A 123 17.46 20.12 25.26
C GLU A 123 16.67 19.52 26.44
N GLY A 124 16.78 18.17 26.56
CA GLY A 124 17.19 17.53 27.82
C GLY A 124 16.14 16.96 28.78
N HIS A 125 16.07 15.61 28.80
CA HIS A 125 15.66 14.72 29.92
C HIS A 125 14.14 14.51 30.14
N SER A 126 13.58 13.32 29.87
CA SER A 126 13.71 11.99 30.53
C SER A 126 12.68 11.74 31.65
N CYS A 127 11.55 11.18 31.26
CA CYS A 127 10.76 10.17 31.99
C CYS A 127 10.03 9.38 30.89
N GLY A 128 10.16 8.06 30.73
CA GLY A 128 10.24 7.05 31.76
C GLY A 128 8.89 6.34 31.89
N ASP A 129 8.26 5.95 30.78
CA ASP A 129 7.24 4.90 30.78
C ASP A 129 7.21 4.18 29.43
N SER A 130 7.13 2.86 29.54
CA SER A 130 7.39 1.89 28.50
C SER A 130 6.19 1.79 27.55
N CYS A 131 6.34 2.28 26.31
CA CYS A 131 5.51 1.89 25.18
C CYS A 131 6.40 1.42 24.02
N GLY A 132 7.11 0.31 24.26
CA GLY A 132 7.76 -0.45 23.21
C GLY A 132 6.72 -1.16 22.33
N GLY A 133 6.73 -0.89 21.03
CA GLY A 133 5.92 -1.66 20.08
C GLY A 133 5.71 -1.01 18.72
N GLY A 134 6.80 -0.90 17.96
CA GLY A 134 6.86 -0.88 16.49
C GLY A 134 5.64 -0.38 15.71
N CYS A 135 5.70 0.88 15.29
CA CYS A 135 5.04 1.29 14.06
C CYS A 135 5.65 0.52 12.88
N GLY A 136 4.85 -0.34 12.25
CA GLY A 136 5.28 -1.11 11.09
C GLY A 136 4.07 -1.48 10.25
N GLY A 137 4.04 -0.97 9.02
CA GLY A 137 3.20 -1.53 7.97
C GLY A 137 1.92 -0.76 7.64
N CYS A 138 2.07 0.35 6.91
CA CYS A 138 1.06 0.74 5.94
C CYS A 138 1.00 -0.34 4.85
N GLY A 139 -0.08 -1.13 4.79
CA GLY A 139 -0.26 -2.16 3.77
C GLY A 139 -1.73 -2.45 3.52
N GLY A 140 -2.22 -1.99 2.36
CA GLY A 140 -3.44 -2.50 1.71
C GLY A 140 -4.76 -2.32 2.44
N SER A 141 -5.57 -1.35 2.01
CA SER A 141 -7.02 -1.34 2.28
C SER A 141 -7.69 -2.49 1.52
N GLN A 142 -7.46 -3.71 1.97
CA GLN A 142 -8.32 -4.84 1.63
C GLN A 142 -9.50 -4.87 2.61
N PRO A 143 -10.69 -5.32 2.16
CA PRO A 143 -11.89 -5.24 2.98
C PRO A 143 -11.64 -5.88 4.34
N PRO A 144 -12.11 -5.24 5.43
CA PRO A 144 -11.86 -5.71 6.78
C PRO A 144 -12.34 -7.16 6.88
N LEU A 145 -11.43 -8.06 7.25
CA LEU A 145 -11.80 -9.41 7.62
C LEU A 145 -12.82 -9.30 8.77
N THR A 146 -13.98 -9.92 8.61
CA THR A 146 -15.03 -9.95 9.63
C THR A 146 -15.15 -11.36 10.17
N GLY A 147 -15.11 -11.52 11.49
CA GLY A 147 -15.30 -12.81 12.14
C GLY A 147 -15.17 -12.69 13.66
N ARG A 148 -15.63 -13.71 14.38
CA ARG A 148 -15.70 -13.72 15.85
C ARG A 148 -14.34 -13.65 16.55
N ASN A 149 -13.28 -14.05 15.84
CA ASN A 149 -11.90 -14.10 16.33
C ASN A 149 -11.03 -12.95 15.83
N VAL A 150 -11.54 -12.10 14.93
CA VAL A 150 -10.77 -10.98 14.37
C VAL A 150 -10.38 -10.01 15.49
N GLY A 151 -9.10 -9.62 15.52
CA GLY A 151 -8.50 -8.77 16.55
C GLY A 151 -8.14 -9.48 17.86
N LYS A 152 -8.38 -10.80 17.97
CA LYS A 152 -8.04 -11.61 19.14
C LYS A 152 -6.76 -12.41 18.92
N THR A 153 -6.09 -12.74 20.02
CA THR A 153 -4.88 -13.59 19.96
C THR A 153 -5.31 -15.04 19.87
N CYS A 154 -5.05 -15.66 18.71
CA CYS A 154 -5.42 -17.04 18.43
C CYS A 154 -4.18 -17.93 18.50
N ARG A 155 -4.31 -19.08 19.16
CA ARG A 155 -3.30 -20.14 19.15
C ARG A 155 -3.82 -21.29 18.32
N THR A 156 -3.16 -21.58 17.21
CA THR A 156 -3.59 -22.61 16.26
C THR A 156 -2.48 -23.62 16.01
N HIS A 157 -2.86 -24.89 15.96
CA HIS A 157 -2.06 -25.86 15.23
C HIS A 157 -2.44 -25.83 13.77
N TYR A 158 -1.46 -25.93 12.89
CA TYR A 158 -1.67 -26.10 11.47
C TYR A 158 -0.72 -27.12 10.86
N ARG A 159 -1.16 -27.65 9.71
CA ARG A 159 -0.37 -28.46 8.78
C ARG A 159 -0.60 -27.95 7.36
N GLY A 160 0.47 -27.47 6.73
CA GLY A 160 0.49 -27.00 5.35
C GLY A 160 1.00 -28.07 4.39
N THR A 161 0.20 -28.41 3.38
CA THR A 161 0.54 -29.35 2.31
C THR A 161 0.27 -28.75 0.93
N PHE A 162 1.11 -29.07 -0.05
CA PHE A 162 0.83 -28.79 -1.46
C PHE A 162 -0.26 -29.72 -2.02
N ASN A 163 -0.79 -29.43 -3.21
CA ASN A 163 -1.79 -30.26 -3.88
C ASN A 163 -1.31 -31.69 -4.22
N ASP A 164 0.00 -31.90 -4.29
CA ASP A 164 0.60 -33.23 -4.48
C ASP A 164 0.65 -34.07 -3.17
N GLY A 165 0.22 -33.48 -2.04
CA GLY A 165 0.28 -34.09 -0.71
C GLY A 165 1.62 -33.88 0.02
N THR A 166 2.60 -33.21 -0.60
CA THR A 166 3.89 -32.89 0.01
C THR A 166 3.69 -31.86 1.11
N GLN A 167 4.09 -32.19 2.33
CA GLN A 167 4.07 -31.26 3.46
C GLN A 167 5.23 -30.28 3.37
N PHE A 168 4.94 -28.97 3.43
CA PHE A 168 5.96 -27.93 3.44
C PHE A 168 6.17 -27.32 4.83
N ASP A 169 5.12 -27.30 5.66
CA ASP A 169 5.20 -26.75 7.00
C ASP A 169 4.18 -27.42 7.94
N SER A 170 4.53 -27.54 9.21
CA SER A 170 3.67 -28.09 10.26
C SER A 170 4.07 -27.53 11.62
N SER A 171 3.08 -26.99 12.32
CA SER A 171 3.24 -26.63 13.74
C SER A 171 3.39 -27.86 14.64
N TYR A 172 2.83 -29.02 14.24
CA TYR A 172 2.92 -30.26 15.02
C TYR A 172 4.35 -30.78 15.09
N ASP A 173 5.13 -30.56 14.03
CA ASP A 173 6.55 -30.96 13.99
C ASP A 173 7.41 -30.09 14.91
N ARG A 174 6.98 -28.84 15.15
CA ARG A 174 7.61 -27.92 16.10
C ARG A 174 7.16 -28.15 17.54
N GLY A 175 6.04 -28.87 17.75
CA GLY A 175 5.51 -29.21 19.07
C GLY A 175 4.87 -28.04 19.82
N GLU A 176 4.74 -26.87 19.20
CA GLU A 176 4.13 -25.69 19.79
C GLU A 176 3.09 -25.05 18.84
N PRO A 177 1.93 -24.59 19.36
CA PRO A 177 0.92 -23.93 18.54
C PRO A 177 1.41 -22.54 18.13
N LEU A 178 1.06 -22.14 16.91
CA LEU A 178 1.34 -20.81 16.40
C LEU A 178 0.42 -19.79 17.08
N GLU A 179 1.00 -18.80 17.75
CA GLU A 179 0.27 -17.67 18.34
C GLU A 179 0.36 -16.46 17.41
N PHE A 180 -0.79 -15.92 17.00
CA PHE A 180 -0.88 -14.76 16.12
C PHE A 180 -2.18 -13.98 16.38
N ILE A 181 -2.25 -12.73 15.93
CA ILE A 181 -3.47 -11.92 16.03
C ILE A 181 -4.27 -12.08 14.73
N CYS A 182 -5.46 -12.66 14.82
CA CYS A 182 -6.30 -12.91 13.65
C CYS A 182 -6.74 -11.59 13.00
N GLY A 183 -6.46 -11.42 11.70
CA GLY A 183 -6.81 -10.23 10.95
C GLY A 183 -5.85 -9.05 11.12
N ALA A 184 -4.73 -9.24 11.82
CA ALA A 184 -3.66 -8.23 11.91
C ALA A 184 -2.73 -8.23 10.69
N GLY A 185 -2.94 -9.11 9.71
CA GLY A 185 -2.09 -9.22 8.53
C GLY A 185 -0.72 -9.83 8.80
N GLN A 186 -0.55 -10.49 9.96
CA GLN A 186 0.67 -11.23 10.29
C GLN A 186 0.75 -12.58 9.57
N MET A 187 -0.41 -13.12 9.19
CA MET A 187 -0.55 -14.38 8.47
C MET A 187 -1.14 -14.15 7.08
N ILE A 188 -1.07 -15.17 6.24
CA ILE A 188 -1.70 -15.14 4.92
C ILE A 188 -3.21 -14.93 5.06
N ARG A 189 -3.80 -14.16 4.14
CA ARG A 189 -5.19 -13.72 4.23
C ARG A 189 -6.18 -14.88 4.35
N GLY A 190 -5.97 -15.94 3.58
CA GLY A 190 -6.81 -17.13 3.61
C GLY A 190 -6.75 -17.87 4.95
N PHE A 191 -5.60 -17.82 5.64
CA PHE A 191 -5.46 -18.39 6.99
C PHE A 191 -6.20 -17.55 8.03
N ASP A 192 -6.05 -16.23 7.97
CA ASP A 192 -6.78 -15.32 8.85
C ASP A 192 -8.29 -15.44 8.64
N ALA A 193 -8.75 -15.51 7.39
CA ALA A 193 -10.17 -15.69 7.05
C ALA A 193 -10.72 -17.03 7.56
N ALA A 194 -9.93 -18.11 7.44
CA ALA A 194 -10.29 -19.41 7.94
C ALA A 194 -10.48 -19.40 9.47
N VAL A 195 -9.54 -18.80 10.20
CA VAL A 195 -9.57 -18.74 11.67
C VAL A 195 -10.60 -17.74 12.20
N ALA A 196 -10.94 -16.71 11.43
CA ALA A 196 -11.87 -15.66 11.81
C ALA A 196 -13.24 -16.20 12.27
N ASP A 197 -13.73 -17.29 11.63
CA ASP A 197 -15.03 -17.88 11.90
C ASP A 197 -15.01 -19.18 12.72
N MET A 198 -13.81 -19.71 13.03
CA MET A 198 -13.63 -20.96 13.77
C MET A 198 -14.05 -20.88 15.25
N GLU A 199 -14.45 -22.03 15.79
CA GLU A 199 -14.64 -22.24 17.22
C GLU A 199 -13.40 -22.85 17.86
N VAL A 200 -13.18 -22.56 19.14
CA VAL A 200 -12.08 -23.16 19.91
C VAL A 200 -12.29 -24.68 19.98
N GLY A 201 -11.27 -25.44 19.60
CA GLY A 201 -11.28 -26.89 19.45
C GLY A 201 -11.73 -27.38 18.06
N GLN A 202 -12.14 -26.48 17.16
CA GLN A 202 -12.53 -26.86 15.81
C GLN A 202 -11.30 -27.12 14.94
N ILE A 203 -11.43 -28.11 14.05
CA ILE A 203 -10.45 -28.41 13.00
C ILE A 203 -11.13 -28.18 11.65
N ILE A 204 -10.49 -27.41 10.79
CA ILE A 204 -10.95 -27.18 9.42
C ILE A 204 -9.81 -27.45 8.43
N ASP A 205 -10.18 -27.91 7.25
CA ASP A 205 -9.28 -28.05 6.11
C ASP A 205 -9.65 -26.97 5.11
N VAL A 206 -8.72 -26.07 4.82
CA VAL A 206 -8.90 -24.97 3.86
C VAL A 206 -7.94 -25.12 2.70
N HIS A 207 -8.48 -24.92 1.50
CA HIS A 207 -7.72 -24.87 0.27
C HIS A 207 -7.59 -23.41 -0.14
N LEU A 208 -6.35 -22.89 -0.12
CA LEU A 208 -6.05 -21.50 -0.41
C LEU A 208 -5.45 -21.38 -1.80
N MET A 209 -6.09 -20.56 -2.63
CA MET A 209 -5.54 -20.14 -3.91
C MET A 209 -4.31 -19.24 -3.69
N PRO A 210 -3.39 -19.14 -4.67
CA PRO A 210 -2.18 -18.31 -4.53
C PRO A 210 -2.51 -16.87 -4.09
N GLU A 211 -3.57 -16.30 -4.63
CA GLU A 211 -4.08 -14.95 -4.34
C GLU A 211 -4.46 -14.73 -2.86
N GLU A 212 -4.85 -15.80 -2.16
CA GLU A 212 -5.25 -15.79 -0.75
C GLU A 212 -4.10 -16.22 0.17
N ALA A 213 -3.02 -16.74 -0.40
CA ALA A 213 -1.84 -17.25 0.30
C ALA A 213 -0.64 -16.30 0.14
N TYR A 214 0.32 -16.67 -0.71
CA TYR A 214 1.58 -15.94 -0.92
C TYR A 214 1.56 -15.04 -2.17
N GLY A 215 0.39 -14.81 -2.74
CA GLY A 215 0.21 -14.07 -3.99
C GLY A 215 0.59 -14.89 -5.23
N MET A 216 0.38 -14.27 -6.39
CA MET A 216 0.93 -14.76 -7.65
C MET A 216 2.42 -14.44 -7.72
N ALA A 217 3.18 -15.26 -8.45
CA ALA A 217 4.56 -14.92 -8.77
C ALA A 217 4.58 -13.58 -9.54
N ASP A 218 5.26 -12.59 -8.99
CA ASP A 218 5.43 -11.29 -9.62
C ASP A 218 6.59 -11.38 -10.61
N PRO A 219 6.34 -11.22 -11.93
CA PRO A 219 7.41 -11.19 -12.91
C PRO A 219 8.36 -10.00 -12.72
N ASN A 220 7.93 -8.93 -12.03
CA ASN A 220 8.80 -7.79 -11.70
C ASN A 220 9.73 -8.07 -10.51
N ALA A 221 9.42 -9.09 -9.69
CA ALA A 221 10.33 -9.57 -8.65
C ALA A 221 11.45 -10.45 -9.22
N ILE A 222 11.42 -10.74 -10.53
CA ILE A 222 12.52 -11.34 -11.26
C ILE A 222 13.32 -10.20 -11.90
N PHE A 223 14.57 -10.06 -11.48
CA PHE A 223 15.45 -9.01 -12.01
C PHE A 223 16.83 -9.56 -12.34
N THR A 224 17.45 -8.97 -13.36
CA THR A 224 18.77 -9.34 -13.84
C THR A 224 19.78 -8.28 -13.43
N MET A 225 20.89 -8.72 -12.85
CA MET A 225 22.01 -7.85 -12.46
C MET A 225 23.29 -8.28 -13.19
N GLU A 226 24.20 -7.33 -13.39
CA GLU A 226 25.53 -7.65 -13.92
C GLU A 226 26.41 -8.26 -12.82
N ILE A 227 27.15 -9.31 -13.16
CA ILE A 227 28.12 -9.97 -12.26
C ILE A 227 29.14 -8.95 -11.71
N ALA A 228 29.51 -7.97 -12.53
CA ALA A 228 30.43 -6.89 -12.15
C ALA A 228 29.93 -6.01 -10.99
N GLN A 229 28.61 -5.91 -10.78
CA GLN A 229 28.02 -5.13 -9.69
C GLN A 229 27.93 -5.92 -8.38
N LEU A 230 28.18 -7.24 -8.44
CA LEU A 230 28.05 -8.15 -7.32
C LEU A 230 29.38 -8.87 -7.06
N PRO A 231 30.28 -8.30 -6.23
CA PRO A 231 31.50 -8.99 -5.84
C PRO A 231 31.14 -10.31 -5.14
N GLY A 232 31.65 -11.43 -5.66
CA GLY A 232 31.32 -12.79 -5.20
C GLY A 232 30.24 -13.52 -6.01
N SER A 233 29.71 -12.91 -7.07
CA SER A 233 28.73 -13.56 -7.95
C SER A 233 29.33 -14.63 -8.88
N GLU A 234 30.65 -14.67 -9.01
CA GLU A 234 31.39 -15.66 -9.81
C GLU A 234 31.22 -17.09 -9.27
N ASP A 235 31.08 -17.26 -7.95
CA ASP A 235 30.87 -18.56 -7.30
C ASP A 235 29.39 -18.96 -7.18
N LEU A 236 28.45 -18.11 -7.60
CA LEU A 236 27.03 -18.40 -7.48
C LEU A 236 26.59 -19.48 -8.48
N THR A 237 25.82 -20.45 -7.97
CA THR A 237 25.25 -21.53 -8.77
C THR A 237 23.77 -21.29 -9.04
N VAL A 238 23.29 -21.74 -10.20
CA VAL A 238 21.86 -21.68 -10.54
C VAL A 238 21.09 -22.56 -9.56
N GLY A 239 20.03 -22.01 -8.98
CA GLY A 239 19.23 -22.64 -7.93
C GLY A 239 19.65 -22.29 -6.50
N GLN A 240 20.79 -21.61 -6.31
CA GLN A 240 21.27 -21.19 -5.00
C GLN A 240 20.43 -20.04 -4.45
N GLN A 241 20.09 -20.11 -3.17
CA GLN A 241 19.51 -19.00 -2.43
C GLN A 241 20.63 -18.11 -1.86
N VAL A 242 20.52 -16.81 -2.07
CA VAL A 242 21.46 -15.81 -1.57
C VAL A 242 20.73 -14.60 -1.01
N TYR A 243 21.41 -13.83 -0.17
CA TYR A 243 20.88 -12.58 0.37
C TYR A 243 21.49 -11.41 -0.39
N LEU A 244 20.64 -10.59 -1.02
CA LEU A 244 21.04 -9.32 -1.60
C LEU A 244 20.65 -8.19 -0.66
N SER A 245 21.40 -7.08 -0.68
CA SER A 245 21.05 -5.89 0.08
C SER A 245 20.26 -4.93 -0.80
N ASN A 246 19.10 -4.46 -0.33
CA ASN A 246 18.33 -3.42 -1.03
C ASN A 246 19.00 -2.04 -0.89
N GLN A 247 18.45 -1.00 -1.52
CA GLN A 247 18.96 0.39 -1.43
C GLN A 247 19.01 0.97 -0.01
N PHE A 248 18.29 0.36 0.93
CA PHE A 248 18.27 0.71 2.35
C PHE A 248 19.23 -0.14 3.20
N GLY A 249 20.03 -1.01 2.57
CA GLY A 249 21.00 -1.88 3.23
C GLY A 249 20.38 -3.09 3.94
N GLN A 250 19.09 -3.36 3.75
CA GLN A 250 18.43 -4.51 4.35
C GLN A 250 18.65 -5.75 3.47
N PRO A 251 19.17 -6.86 4.04
CA PRO A 251 19.31 -8.11 3.31
C PRO A 251 17.94 -8.72 3.05
N PHE A 252 17.68 -9.13 1.80
CA PHE A 252 16.50 -9.86 1.39
C PHE A 252 16.93 -11.13 0.64
N PRO A 253 16.29 -12.28 0.90
CA PRO A 253 16.61 -13.53 0.24
C PRO A 253 16.13 -13.49 -1.22
N VAL A 254 16.96 -13.99 -2.12
CA VAL A 254 16.66 -14.19 -3.54
C VAL A 254 17.19 -15.53 -4.01
N LYS A 255 16.61 -16.08 -5.07
CA LYS A 255 17.04 -17.33 -5.70
C LYS A 255 17.64 -17.06 -7.07
N VAL A 256 18.79 -17.65 -7.36
CA VAL A 256 19.39 -17.56 -8.70
C VAL A 256 18.62 -18.45 -9.66
N THR A 257 17.98 -17.89 -10.67
CA THR A 257 17.21 -18.65 -11.68
C THR A 257 18.00 -18.88 -12.95
N ALA A 258 18.87 -17.93 -13.32
CA ALA A 258 19.74 -18.05 -14.48
C ALA A 258 21.06 -17.31 -14.22
N LYS A 259 22.13 -17.80 -14.83
CA LYS A 259 23.45 -17.19 -14.80
C LYS A 259 24.10 -17.33 -16.17
N ASP A 260 24.47 -16.20 -16.74
CA ASP A 260 25.24 -16.08 -17.97
C ASP A 260 26.67 -15.62 -17.65
N GLU A 261 27.52 -15.46 -18.66
CA GLU A 261 28.91 -14.98 -18.51
C GLU A 261 29.01 -13.55 -17.97
N LYS A 262 27.96 -12.74 -18.16
CA LYS A 262 27.96 -11.30 -17.83
C LYS A 262 26.85 -10.89 -16.85
N ASN A 263 25.75 -11.64 -16.85
CA ASN A 263 24.52 -11.32 -16.15
C ASN A 263 24.07 -12.48 -15.27
N ILE A 264 23.40 -12.17 -14.17
CA ILE A 264 22.78 -13.14 -13.27
C ILE A 264 21.34 -12.70 -13.00
N THR A 265 20.41 -13.64 -13.10
CA THR A 265 18.99 -13.41 -12.86
C THR A 265 18.61 -13.94 -11.50
N PHE A 266 18.02 -13.06 -10.70
CA PHE A 266 17.52 -13.35 -9.38
C PHE A 266 16.01 -13.31 -9.37
N ASP A 267 15.44 -14.21 -8.60
CA ASP A 267 14.02 -14.27 -8.30
C ASP A 267 13.82 -13.97 -6.82
N ALA A 268 13.19 -12.84 -6.52
CA ALA A 268 12.82 -12.42 -5.17
C ALA A 268 11.41 -12.90 -4.78
N ASN A 269 10.74 -13.70 -5.61
CA ASN A 269 9.46 -14.28 -5.24
C ASN A 269 9.60 -15.27 -4.08
N HIS A 270 8.57 -15.32 -3.24
CA HIS A 270 8.47 -16.36 -2.22
C HIS A 270 8.40 -17.74 -2.89
N GLU A 271 9.04 -18.77 -2.34
CA GLU A 271 9.07 -20.13 -2.93
C GLU A 271 7.67 -20.77 -3.08
N MET A 272 6.68 -20.19 -2.40
CA MET A 272 5.28 -20.59 -2.39
C MET A 272 4.36 -19.63 -3.15
N ALA A 273 4.88 -18.54 -3.71
CA ALA A 273 4.11 -17.65 -4.58
C ALA A 273 3.69 -18.41 -5.85
N GLY A 274 2.44 -18.22 -6.28
CA GLY A 274 1.85 -18.89 -7.43
C GLY A 274 1.47 -20.37 -7.21
N LYS A 275 1.60 -20.90 -5.98
CA LYS A 275 1.20 -22.28 -5.66
C LYS A 275 -0.07 -22.30 -4.82
N GLU A 276 -0.96 -23.24 -5.14
CA GLU A 276 -2.11 -23.59 -4.30
C GLU A 276 -1.63 -24.34 -3.06
N LEU A 277 -2.12 -23.91 -1.90
CA LEU A 277 -1.73 -24.46 -0.61
C LEU A 277 -2.95 -24.99 0.14
N ASN A 278 -2.82 -26.18 0.70
CA ASN A 278 -3.83 -26.76 1.58
C ASN A 278 -3.36 -26.61 3.03
N PHE A 279 -4.20 -26.04 3.87
CA PHE A 279 -3.94 -25.90 5.30
C PHE A 279 -5.00 -26.64 6.09
N LYS A 280 -4.56 -27.55 6.95
CA LYS A 280 -5.38 -28.09 8.03
C LYS A 280 -5.11 -27.29 9.27
N ILE A 281 -6.11 -26.56 9.77
CA ILE A 281 -5.99 -25.64 10.90
C ILE A 281 -6.86 -26.14 12.05
N GLU A 282 -6.29 -26.14 13.25
CA GLU A 282 -6.91 -26.49 14.51
C GLU A 282 -6.77 -25.30 15.47
N LEU A 283 -7.90 -24.73 15.88
CA LEU A 283 -7.89 -23.61 16.82
C LEU A 283 -7.85 -24.15 18.25
N VAL A 284 -6.75 -23.91 18.96
CA VAL A 284 -6.52 -24.45 20.31
C VAL A 284 -7.06 -23.50 21.38
N GLU A 285 -6.81 -22.20 21.21
CA GLU A 285 -7.15 -21.18 22.21
C GLU A 285 -7.38 -19.83 21.53
N VAL A 286 -8.27 -19.01 22.08
CA VAL A 286 -8.48 -17.61 21.69
C VAL A 286 -8.49 -16.75 22.96
N LYS A 287 -7.73 -15.65 22.95
CA LYS A 287 -7.64 -14.68 24.04
C LYS A 287 -8.14 -13.31 23.60
#